data_AF-A0A519S522-F1
#
_entry.id   AF-A0A519S522-F1
#
_cell.length_a   1.000
_cell.length_b   1.000
_cell.length_c   1.000
_cell.angle_alpha   90.00
_cell.angle_beta   90.00
_cell.angle_gamma   90.00
#
_symmetry.space_group_name_H-M   'P 1'
#
loop_
_entity.id
_entity.type
_entity.pdbx_description
1 polymer ?
#
loop_
_entity_poly.entity_id
_entity_poly.type
_entity_poly.pdbx_seq_one_letter_code
_entity_poly.pdbx_strand_id
1 'polypeptide(L)'
;PRATRADLPTNDSLQQVLIVSYNNRRLGLVVDRFLRQQNIVVKPLSKPLDTIDLFGGVTLLGSGQLCLVLDVPALTRLFLAKRP
;
A
#
# COMPACT_ATOMS: atom_id res chain seq x y z
N PRO A 1 0.85 19.47 -12.87
CA PRO A 1 0.47 18.58 -14.00
C PRO A 1 -0.82 17.81 -13.67
N ARG A 2 -1.91 18.17 -14.34
CA ARG A 2 -3.29 17.68 -14.18
C ARG A 2 -3.38 16.16 -14.31
N ALA A 3 -4.00 15.50 -13.33
CA ALA A 3 -4.55 14.16 -13.53
C ALA A 3 -5.91 14.31 -14.24
N THR A 4 -6.04 13.66 -15.38
CA THR A 4 -7.23 13.68 -16.24
C THR A 4 -8.36 12.94 -15.54
N ARG A 5 -9.46 13.66 -15.35
CA ARG A 5 -10.75 13.22 -14.83
C ARG A 5 -11.33 12.20 -15.82
N ALA A 6 -11.23 10.91 -15.50
CA ALA A 6 -11.95 9.84 -16.18
C ALA A 6 -12.85 9.16 -15.13
N ASP A 7 -14.13 9.51 -15.18
CA ASP A 7 -15.30 8.70 -14.83
C ASP A 7 -15.18 7.82 -13.58
N LEU A 8 -15.00 8.46 -12.43
CA LEU A 8 -15.30 7.83 -11.15
C LEU A 8 -16.82 7.95 -10.89
N PRO A 9 -17.52 6.85 -10.55
CA PRO A 9 -18.96 6.90 -10.26
C PRO A 9 -19.22 7.93 -9.17
N THR A 10 -20.16 8.82 -9.45
CA THR A 10 -20.59 9.93 -8.61
C THR A 10 -21.37 9.41 -7.41
N ASN A 11 -20.68 8.75 -6.49
CA ASN A 11 -21.10 8.72 -5.11
C ASN A 11 -20.24 9.78 -4.42
N ASP A 12 -20.86 10.77 -3.77
CA ASP A 12 -20.21 11.96 -3.18
C ASP A 12 -19.28 11.62 -1.97
N SER A 13 -18.88 10.36 -1.86
CA SER A 13 -17.86 9.84 -0.96
C SER A 13 -16.47 10.11 -1.52
N LEU A 14 -15.75 11.07 -0.93
CA LEU A 14 -14.35 11.33 -1.22
C LEU A 14 -13.52 10.05 -1.10
N GLN A 15 -13.06 9.53 -2.23
CA GLN A 15 -12.22 8.33 -2.26
C GLN A 15 -10.77 8.73 -1.95
N GLN A 16 -10.19 8.12 -0.92
CA GLN A 16 -8.83 8.43 -0.49
C GLN A 16 -7.84 7.57 -1.28
N VAL A 17 -6.78 8.21 -1.80
CA VAL A 17 -5.79 7.55 -2.66
C VAL A 17 -4.37 7.85 -2.17
N LEU A 18 -3.64 6.81 -1.80
CA LEU A 18 -2.22 6.88 -1.46
C LEU A 18 -1.39 6.74 -2.75
N ILE A 19 -0.60 7.77 -3.07
CA ILE A 19 0.32 7.73 -4.21
C ILE A 19 1.70 7.29 -3.72
N VAL A 20 2.20 6.16 -4.19
CA VAL A 20 3.57 5.69 -3.93
C VAL A 20 4.41 5.80 -5.20
N SER A 21 5.69 6.15 -5.03
CA SER A 21 6.64 6.29 -6.13
C SER A 21 7.85 5.38 -5.91
N TYR A 22 8.20 4.59 -6.92
CA TYR A 22 9.38 3.73 -6.91
C TYR A 22 9.91 3.57 -8.34
N ASN A 23 11.22 3.74 -8.53
CA ASN A 23 11.90 3.59 -9.81
C ASN A 23 11.18 4.30 -10.99
N ASN A 24 10.97 5.62 -10.86
CA ASN A 24 10.25 6.47 -11.83
C ASN A 24 8.82 6.04 -12.18
N ARG A 25 8.24 5.10 -11.42
CA ARG A 25 6.86 4.66 -11.55
C ARG A 25 6.04 5.19 -10.38
N ARG A 26 4.77 5.46 -10.65
CA ARG A 26 3.79 5.87 -9.65
C ARG A 26 2.65 4.87 -9.63
N LEU A 27 2.24 4.48 -8.43
CA LEU A 27 1.05 3.67 -8.19
C LEU A 27 0.10 4.45 -7.30
N GLY A 28 -1.19 4.41 -7.64
CA GLY A 28 -2.26 4.91 -6.77
C GLY A 28 -2.94 3.74 -6.09
N LEU A 29 -2.97 3.76 -4.76
CA LEU A 29 -3.65 2.79 -3.92
C LEU A 29 -4.91 3.45 -3.36
N VAL A 30 -6.07 2.96 -3.74
CA VAL A 30 -7.33 3.35 -3.09
C VAL A 30 -7.31 2.80 -1.67
N VAL A 31 -7.55 3.67 -0.69
CA VAL A 31 -7.54 3.33 0.73
C VAL A 31 -8.81 3.84 1.40
N ASP A 32 -9.22 3.17 2.48
CA ASP A 32 -10.40 3.60 3.25
C ASP A 32 -10.10 4.87 4.04
N ARG A 33 -8.92 4.93 4.67
CA ARG A 33 -8.46 6.06 5.47
C ARG A 33 -6.96 6.17 5.65
N PHE A 34 -6.49 7.41 5.79
CA PHE A 34 -5.14 7.70 6.27
C PHE A 34 -5.11 7.67 7.79
N LEU A 35 -4.16 6.91 8.35
CA LEU A 35 -3.82 6.96 9.75
C LEU A 35 -2.72 8.01 9.99
N ARG A 36 -2.52 8.40 11.26
CA ARG A 36 -1.43 9.31 11.61
C ARG A 36 -0.09 8.62 11.40
N GLN A 37 0.91 9.41 10.99
CA GLN A 37 2.28 8.93 10.93
C GLN A 37 2.78 8.58 12.34
N GLN A 38 3.40 7.43 12.47
CA GLN A 38 3.95 6.94 13.72
C GLN A 38 5.20 6.10 13.45
N ASN A 39 6.10 6.06 14.43
CA ASN A 39 7.24 5.15 14.40
C ASN A 39 6.77 3.75 14.73
N ILE A 40 7.23 2.77 13.96
CA ILE A 40 6.90 1.36 14.15
C ILE A 40 8.18 0.52 14.22
N VAL A 41 8.12 -0.60 14.93
CA VAL A 41 9.15 -1.63 14.86
C VAL A 41 8.66 -2.72 13.92
N VAL A 42 9.38 -2.93 12.84
CA VAL A 42 9.06 -3.99 11.87
C VAL A 42 9.67 -5.29 12.36
N LYS A 43 8.83 -6.32 12.51
CA LYS A 43 9.26 -7.70 12.73
C LYS A 43 9.15 -8.46 11.40
N PRO A 44 10.08 -9.37 11.10
CA PRO A 44 9.96 -10.22 9.90
C PRO A 44 8.69 -11.08 10.01
N LEU A 45 8.06 -11.34 8.86
CA LEU A 45 7.03 -12.36 8.78
C LEU A 45 7.67 -13.73 9.04
N SER A 46 7.02 -14.53 9.88
CA SER A 46 7.43 -15.91 10.15
C SER A 46 6.66 -16.87 9.25
N LYS A 47 7.19 -18.09 9.10
CA LYS A 47 6.50 -19.18 8.41
C LYS A 47 5.07 -19.34 8.92
N PRO A 48 4.08 -19.54 8.02
CA PRO A 48 4.23 -19.73 6.57
C PRO A 48 4.15 -18.42 5.74
N LEU A 49 4.00 -17.27 6.40
CA LEU A 49 3.76 -15.98 5.73
C LEU A 49 5.03 -15.35 5.16
N ASP A 50 6.20 -15.91 5.44
CA ASP A 50 7.50 -15.53 4.87
C ASP A 50 7.60 -15.76 3.36
N THR A 51 6.63 -16.46 2.77
CA THR A 51 6.51 -16.69 1.33
C THR A 51 5.78 -15.58 0.57
N ILE A 52 5.20 -14.59 1.27
CA ILE A 52 4.41 -13.52 0.65
C ILE A 52 5.31 -12.31 0.37
N ASP A 53 5.79 -12.21 -0.87
CA ASP A 53 6.69 -11.13 -1.31
C ASP A 53 6.10 -9.72 -1.22
N LEU A 54 4.79 -9.57 -1.02
CA LEU A 54 4.11 -8.26 -1.00
C LEU A 54 4.39 -7.45 0.27
N PHE A 55 4.79 -8.12 1.36
CA PHE A 55 4.93 -7.50 2.68
C PHE A 55 6.36 -7.60 3.18
N GLY A 56 6.94 -6.48 3.58
CA GLY A 56 8.29 -6.42 4.17
C GLY A 56 8.34 -6.84 5.64
N GLY A 57 7.18 -7.07 6.27
CA GLY A 57 7.10 -7.47 7.67
C GLY A 57 5.73 -7.23 8.30
N VAL A 58 5.67 -7.40 9.62
CA VAL A 58 4.51 -7.15 10.47
C VAL A 58 4.92 -6.30 11.66
N THR A 59 4.00 -5.48 12.16
CA THR A 59 4.18 -4.72 13.39
C THR A 59 2.95 -4.86 14.30
N LEU A 60 3.16 -4.66 15.59
CA LEU A 60 2.09 -4.51 16.57
C LEU A 60 1.95 -3.01 16.85
N LEU A 61 0.81 -2.43 16.48
CA LEU A 61 0.51 -1.03 16.75
C LEU A 61 0.30 -0.83 18.27
N GLY A 62 0.47 0.40 18.76
CA GLY A 62 0.18 0.72 20.17
C GLY A 62 -1.28 0.47 20.59
N SER A 63 -2.19 0.32 19.62
CA SER A 63 -3.57 -0.12 19.85
C SER A 63 -3.72 -1.63 20.11
N GLY A 64 -2.64 -2.42 20.00
CA GLY A 64 -2.70 -3.88 20.07
C GLY A 64 -3.12 -4.57 18.76
N GLN A 65 -3.40 -3.79 17.70
CA GLN A 65 -3.71 -4.36 16.39
C GLN A 65 -2.43 -4.72 15.63
N LEU A 66 -2.46 -5.85 14.93
CA LEU A 66 -1.41 -6.22 13.99
C LEU A 66 -1.57 -5.42 12.69
N CYS A 67 -0.45 -5.00 12.12
CA CYS A 67 -0.40 -4.27 10.86
C CYS A 67 0.71 -4.82 9.97
N LEU A 68 0.40 -5.05 8.69
CA LEU A 68 1.38 -5.50 7.70
C LEU A 68 2.11 -4.29 7.11
N VAL A 69 3.41 -4.43 6.91
CA VAL A 69 4.24 -3.41 6.25
C VAL A 69 4.30 -3.73 4.77
N LEU A 70 3.67 -2.89 3.95
CA LEU A 70 3.63 -3.06 2.50
C LEU A 70 5.00 -2.76 1.86
N ASP A 71 5.51 -3.69 1.05
CA ASP A 71 6.73 -3.50 0.27
C ASP A 71 6.40 -2.84 -1.08
N VAL A 72 6.73 -1.55 -1.22
CA VAL A 72 6.47 -0.75 -2.43
C VAL A 72 7.22 -1.29 -3.66
N PRO A 73 8.53 -1.64 -3.59
CA PRO A 73 9.23 -2.34 -4.66
C PRO A 73 8.51 -3.61 -5.15
N ALA A 74 8.12 -4.50 -4.24
CA ALA A 74 7.43 -5.75 -4.58
C ALA A 74 6.05 -5.51 -5.20
N LEU A 75 5.28 -4.59 -4.61
CA LEU A 75 4.00 -4.12 -5.17
C LEU A 75 4.19 -3.59 -6.60
N THR A 76 5.24 -2.80 -6.84
CA THR A 76 5.55 -2.25 -8.17
C THR A 76 5.86 -3.34 -9.18
N ARG A 77 6.63 -4.35 -8.79
CA ARG A 77 6.93 -5.52 -9.63
C ARG A 77 5.69 -6.34 -9.95
N LEU A 78 4.81 -6.56 -8.98
CA LEU A 78 3.55 -7.28 -9.15
C LEU A 78 2.64 -6.59 -10.18
N PHE A 79 2.48 -5.26 -10.05
CA PHE A 79 1.67 -4.48 -10.99
C PHE A 79 2.28 -4.38 -12.39
N LEU A 80 3.59 -4.57 -12.50
CA LEU A 80 4.31 -4.61 -13.77
C LEU A 80 4.18 -5.94 -14.48
N ALA A 81 4.36 -7.04 -13.75
CA ALA A 81 4.24 -8.39 -14.30
C ALA A 81 2.82 -8.70 -14.80
N LYS A 82 1.81 -8.00 -14.30
CA LYS A 82 0.41 -8.15 -14.71
C LYS A 82 0.00 -7.31 -15.93
N ARG A 83 0.92 -6.57 -16.58
CA ARG A 83 0.62 -5.87 -17.82
C ARG A 83 0.82 -6.83 -19.00
N PRO A 84 -0.24 -7.20 -19.76
CA PRO A 84 -0.06 -7.90 -21.04
C PRO A 84 0.68 -7.01 -22.05
#